data_AF-A0A7K8TDK1-F1
#
_entry.id   AF-A0A7K8TDK1-F1
#
_cell.length_a   1.000
_cell.length_b   1.000
_cell.length_c   1.000
_cell.angle_alpha   90.00
_cell.angle_beta   90.00
_cell.angle_gamma   90.00
#
_symmetry.space_group_name_H-M   'P 1'
#
loop_
_entity.id
_entity.type
_entity.pdbx_description
1 polymer ?
#
loop_
_entity_poly.entity_id
_entity_poly.type
_entity_poly.pdbx_seq_one_letter_code
_entity_poly.pdbx_strand_id
1 'polypeptide(L)'
;QARVKYKSKLHSVTDYSAGLTVEEKCELAERELAEMEEEIQRMKEDLEQPLQNLKAGIGEADVWSTDLKKAIGDFEKDIVSTISSKKGSVTASEKLLRCTEENRQRDLLIEKLRLENRFLKRHKKRLQQQLKQKEQMGEIPCEVHLLQLQVRNAQSQKEIDKKNQELLQLKLTSEKVTQVLNFHKRKLRDAMEMSTSLMKDISQRKELLEKIEREIALVEEQRAKAERKNWKLRKQLSDYKVPPVLSYVQKKMDVTDLKKSVKAWERKVAVAEVRL
;
A
#
# COMPACT_ATOMS: atom_id res chain seq x y z
N GLN A 1 62.01 -71.61 34.01
CA GLN A 1 61.96 -71.48 32.54
C GLN A 1 61.28 -70.17 32.19
N ALA A 2 61.88 -69.40 31.28
CA ALA A 2 61.60 -67.99 31.02
C ALA A 2 60.28 -67.69 30.30
N ARG A 3 59.78 -66.45 30.48
CA ARG A 3 58.97 -65.58 29.57
C ARG A 3 58.11 -64.64 30.43
N VAL A 4 57.88 -63.34 30.20
CA VAL A 4 58.23 -62.32 29.19
C VAL A 4 58.00 -60.97 29.89
N LYS A 5 58.92 -60.01 29.76
CA LYS A 5 58.71 -58.60 30.17
C LYS A 5 58.09 -57.84 28.99
N TYR A 6 56.86 -57.35 29.14
CA TYR A 6 56.26 -56.37 28.24
C TYR A 6 56.64 -54.95 28.71
N LYS A 7 57.28 -54.18 27.82
CA LYS A 7 57.56 -52.75 27.97
C LYS A 7 56.31 -51.96 27.58
N SER A 8 55.79 -51.15 28.50
CA SER A 8 54.79 -50.09 28.22
C SER A 8 55.48 -48.75 27.98
N LYS A 9 54.96 -48.02 26.98
CA LYS A 9 55.48 -46.77 26.42
C LYS A 9 55.34 -45.59 27.38
N LEU A 10 56.30 -44.67 27.25
CA LEU A 10 56.52 -43.43 27.97
C LEU A 10 55.31 -42.48 27.98
N HIS A 11 55.08 -41.93 29.17
CA HIS A 11 54.34 -40.70 29.46
C HIS A 11 54.87 -39.51 28.63
N SER A 12 53.98 -38.74 28.01
CA SER A 12 54.19 -37.32 27.73
C SER A 12 53.52 -36.51 28.85
N VAL A 13 54.33 -36.01 29.78
CA VAL A 13 53.92 -35.04 30.79
C VAL A 13 54.07 -33.64 30.18
N THR A 14 52.96 -32.93 30.01
CA THR A 14 52.96 -31.48 29.85
C THR A 14 51.64 -30.91 30.36
N ASP A 15 51.34 -31.13 31.64
CA ASP A 15 50.31 -30.37 32.35
C ASP A 15 51.00 -29.29 33.19
N TYR A 16 51.40 -28.20 32.52
CA TYR A 16 51.57 -26.92 33.22
C TYR A 16 50.16 -26.38 33.45
N SER A 17 49.67 -26.48 34.69
CA SER A 17 48.48 -25.78 35.12
C SER A 17 48.70 -24.27 34.96
N ALA A 18 48.14 -23.69 33.90
CA ALA A 18 48.05 -22.24 33.77
C ALA A 18 47.22 -21.71 34.95
N GLY A 19 47.86 -20.96 35.85
CA GLY A 19 47.17 -20.30 36.95
C GLY A 19 46.24 -19.22 36.42
N LEU A 20 45.07 -19.07 37.05
CA LEU A 20 44.11 -18.01 36.75
C LEU A 20 44.79 -16.63 36.75
N THR A 21 44.46 -15.82 35.76
CA THR A 21 44.88 -14.43 35.63
C THR A 21 44.33 -13.59 36.78
N VAL A 22 44.92 -12.40 37.01
CA VAL A 22 44.50 -11.53 38.12
C VAL A 22 43.05 -11.06 37.92
N GLU A 23 42.68 -10.74 36.69
CA GLU A 23 41.32 -10.40 36.29
C GLU A 23 40.35 -11.55 36.57
N GLU A 24 40.66 -12.79 36.17
CA GLU A 24 39.80 -13.96 36.47
C GLU A 24 39.64 -14.21 37.97
N LYS A 25 40.66 -13.89 38.78
CA LYS A 25 40.57 -13.97 40.25
C LYS A 25 39.72 -12.86 40.85
N CYS A 26 39.79 -11.64 40.30
CA CYS A 26 38.93 -10.53 40.71
C CYS A 26 37.47 -10.82 40.34
N GLU A 27 37.21 -11.31 39.13
CA GLU A 27 35.86 -11.72 38.71
C GLU A 27 35.30 -12.85 39.58
N LEU A 28 36.14 -13.84 39.94
CA LEU A 28 35.74 -14.90 40.86
C LEU A 28 35.44 -14.34 42.26
N ALA A 29 36.29 -13.45 42.80
CA ALA A 29 36.07 -12.84 44.11
C ALA A 29 34.81 -11.97 44.16
N GLU A 30 34.52 -11.20 43.10
CA GLU A 30 33.30 -10.42 42.98
C GLU A 30 32.05 -11.31 42.89
N ARG A 31 32.14 -12.43 42.16
CA ARG A 31 31.04 -13.42 42.09
C ARG A 31 30.79 -14.06 43.45
N GLU A 32 31.84 -14.53 44.12
CA GLU A 32 31.73 -15.15 45.45
C GLU A 32 31.19 -14.15 46.49
N LEU A 33 31.58 -12.88 46.40
CA LEU A 33 31.01 -11.81 47.23
C LEU A 33 29.51 -11.62 46.95
N ALA A 34 29.11 -11.55 45.69
CA ALA A 34 27.71 -11.44 45.31
C ALA A 34 26.89 -12.66 45.79
N GLU A 35 27.43 -13.87 45.64
CA GLU A 35 26.79 -15.11 46.12
C GLU A 35 26.65 -15.13 47.64
N MET A 36 27.67 -14.69 48.39
CA MET A 36 27.63 -14.53 49.85
C MET A 36 26.61 -13.47 50.29
N GLU A 37 26.57 -12.31 49.61
CA GLU A 37 25.59 -11.26 49.92
C GLU A 37 24.16 -11.75 49.70
N GLU A 38 23.90 -12.48 48.60
CA GLU A 38 22.62 -13.12 48.36
C GLU A 38 22.31 -14.19 49.42
N GLU A 39 23.28 -15.00 49.85
CA GLU A 39 23.07 -16.03 50.86
C GLU A 39 22.74 -15.43 52.23
N ILE A 40 23.43 -14.35 52.62
CA ILE A 40 23.14 -13.59 53.83
C ILE A 40 21.72 -13.01 53.77
N GLN A 41 21.31 -12.48 52.62
CA GLN A 41 19.98 -11.92 52.45
C GLN A 41 18.90 -13.01 52.54
N ARG A 42 19.12 -14.15 51.87
CA ARG A 42 18.24 -15.34 51.99
C ARG A 42 18.11 -15.81 53.43
N MET A 43 19.23 -15.96 54.15
CA MET A 43 19.22 -16.37 55.55
C MET A 43 18.46 -15.39 56.45
N LYS A 44 18.59 -14.08 56.21
CA LYS A 44 17.84 -13.07 56.97
C LYS A 44 16.33 -13.21 56.74
N GLU A 45 15.91 -13.32 55.48
CA GLU A 45 14.50 -13.49 55.12
C GLU A 45 13.90 -14.78 55.68
N ASP A 46 14.67 -15.88 55.65
CA ASP A 46 14.27 -17.19 56.18
C ASP A 46 14.09 -17.17 57.72
N LEU A 47 14.87 -16.37 58.44
CA LEU A 47 14.81 -16.27 59.90
C LEU A 47 13.82 -15.23 60.41
N GLU A 48 13.51 -14.19 59.62
CA GLU A 48 12.58 -13.11 59.97
C GLU A 48 11.18 -13.66 60.29
N GLN A 49 10.64 -14.53 59.43
CA GLN A 49 9.29 -15.07 59.60
C GLN A 49 9.14 -15.96 60.86
N PRO A 50 10.04 -16.94 61.13
CA PRO A 50 10.05 -17.67 62.40
C PRO A 50 10.20 -16.78 63.62
N LEU A 51 11.07 -15.77 63.57
CA LEU A 51 11.31 -14.85 64.69
C LEU A 51 10.06 -14.01 65.00
N GLN A 52 9.39 -13.48 63.97
CA GLN A 52 8.12 -12.77 64.15
C GLN A 52 7.03 -13.67 64.72
N ASN A 53 6.94 -14.93 64.29
CA ASN A 53 5.99 -15.91 64.83
C ASN A 53 6.26 -16.21 66.31
N LEU A 54 7.53 -16.41 66.69
CA LEU A 54 7.93 -16.65 68.08
C LEU A 54 7.61 -15.44 68.97
N LYS A 55 7.92 -14.23 68.48
CA LYS A 55 7.62 -12.98 69.20
C LYS A 55 6.12 -12.79 69.41
N ALA A 56 5.30 -13.10 68.40
CA ALA A 56 3.84 -13.08 68.52
C ALA A 56 3.34 -14.11 69.53
N GLY A 57 3.91 -15.33 69.53
CA GLY A 57 3.55 -16.39 70.47
C GLY A 57 3.90 -16.05 71.93
N ILE A 58 5.04 -15.40 72.17
CA ILE A 58 5.40 -14.90 73.51
C ILE A 58 4.37 -13.85 73.98
N GLY A 59 4.03 -12.88 73.12
CA GLY A 59 3.04 -11.85 73.45
C GLY A 59 1.66 -12.43 73.77
N GLU A 60 1.22 -13.45 73.02
CA GLU A 60 -0.04 -14.16 73.30
C GLU A 60 0.01 -14.90 74.65
N ALA A 61 1.12 -15.57 74.95
CA ALA A 61 1.30 -16.28 76.21
C ALA A 61 1.32 -15.34 77.43
N ASP A 62 1.93 -14.17 77.30
CA ASP A 62 1.97 -13.15 78.34
C ASP A 62 0.56 -12.62 78.65
N VAL A 63 -0.21 -12.27 77.61
CA VAL A 63 -1.62 -11.85 77.76
C VAL A 63 -2.43 -12.96 78.44
N TRP A 64 -2.29 -14.20 77.97
CA TRP A 64 -2.98 -15.35 78.55
C TRP A 64 -2.63 -15.57 80.03
N SER A 65 -1.36 -15.40 80.41
CA SER A 65 -0.92 -15.49 81.80
C SER A 65 -1.56 -14.40 82.68
N THR A 66 -1.65 -13.17 82.17
CA THR A 66 -2.28 -12.07 82.90
C THR A 66 -3.79 -12.28 83.08
N ASP A 67 -4.48 -12.74 82.03
CA ASP A 67 -5.91 -13.02 82.07
C ASP A 67 -6.22 -14.20 83.00
N LEU A 68 -5.41 -15.27 82.97
CA LEU A 68 -5.56 -16.42 83.86
C LEU A 68 -5.39 -16.00 85.33
N LYS A 69 -4.36 -15.22 85.64
CA LYS A 69 -4.15 -14.70 87.01
C LYS A 69 -5.33 -13.87 87.49
N LYS A 70 -5.86 -13.00 86.63
CA LYS A 70 -7.05 -12.21 86.93
C LYS A 70 -8.28 -13.10 87.16
N ALA A 71 -8.53 -14.06 86.27
CA ALA A 71 -9.66 -14.97 86.38
C ALA A 71 -9.61 -15.83 87.65
N ILE A 72 -8.42 -16.30 88.04
CA ILE A 72 -8.22 -17.03 89.31
C ILE A 72 -8.53 -16.11 90.50
N GLY A 73 -8.00 -14.88 90.51
CA GLY A 73 -8.28 -13.92 91.59
C GLY A 73 -9.75 -13.54 91.69
N ASP A 74 -10.41 -13.31 90.56
CA ASP A 74 -11.86 -13.04 90.50
C ASP A 74 -12.65 -14.25 91.02
N PHE A 75 -12.29 -15.48 90.66
CA PHE A 75 -12.92 -16.70 91.15
C PHE A 75 -12.76 -16.90 92.67
N GLU A 76 -11.54 -16.73 93.19
CA GLU A 76 -11.27 -16.81 94.62
C GLU A 76 -12.08 -15.77 95.40
N LYS A 77 -12.14 -14.54 94.90
CA LYS A 77 -12.92 -13.46 95.50
C LYS A 77 -14.42 -13.74 95.42
N ASP A 78 -14.96 -14.08 94.25
CA ASP A 78 -16.40 -14.17 94.05
C ASP A 78 -17.04 -15.45 94.56
N ILE A 79 -16.31 -16.57 94.54
CA ILE A 79 -16.83 -17.89 94.91
C ILE A 79 -16.26 -18.32 96.26
N VAL A 80 -14.94 -18.42 96.39
CA VAL A 80 -14.30 -18.99 97.60
C VAL A 80 -14.56 -18.13 98.83
N SER A 81 -14.40 -16.80 98.73
CA SER A 81 -14.64 -15.90 99.86
C SER A 81 -16.13 -15.82 100.24
N THR A 82 -17.04 -15.90 99.26
CA THR A 82 -18.50 -15.87 99.47
C THR A 82 -18.99 -17.12 100.21
N ILE A 83 -18.43 -18.29 99.90
CA ILE A 83 -18.76 -19.57 100.57
C ILE A 83 -18.39 -19.56 102.06
N SER A 84 -17.33 -18.85 102.42
CA SER A 84 -16.85 -18.72 103.82
C SER A 84 -17.81 -17.93 104.72
N SER A 85 -18.83 -17.26 104.17
CA SER A 85 -19.81 -16.49 104.94
C SER A 85 -21.03 -17.33 105.38
N LYS A 86 -21.58 -17.03 106.57
CA LYS A 86 -22.63 -17.81 107.27
C LYS A 86 -23.95 -18.03 106.50
N LYS A 87 -24.17 -17.30 105.39
CA LYS A 87 -25.37 -17.39 104.52
C LYS A 87 -25.04 -17.43 103.01
N GLY A 88 -23.74 -17.55 102.65
CA GLY A 88 -23.26 -17.33 101.28
C GLY A 88 -23.29 -18.55 100.34
N SER A 89 -23.64 -19.74 100.82
CA SER A 89 -23.66 -20.97 100.00
C SER A 89 -24.62 -20.89 98.80
N VAL A 90 -25.81 -20.33 98.97
CA VAL A 90 -26.79 -20.18 97.89
C VAL A 90 -26.30 -19.18 96.83
N THR A 91 -25.81 -18.02 97.26
CA THR A 91 -25.27 -16.99 96.38
C THR A 91 -24.01 -17.45 95.63
N ALA A 92 -23.15 -18.24 96.28
CA ALA A 92 -21.98 -18.82 95.63
C ALA A 92 -22.36 -19.86 94.56
N SER A 93 -23.40 -20.66 94.81
CA SER A 93 -23.94 -21.62 93.83
C SER A 93 -24.51 -20.91 92.59
N GLU A 94 -25.26 -19.82 92.78
CA GLU A 94 -25.78 -18.99 91.67
C GLU A 94 -24.66 -18.34 90.85
N LYS A 95 -23.61 -17.83 91.51
CA LYS A 95 -22.42 -17.28 90.83
C LYS A 95 -21.65 -18.36 90.07
N LEU A 96 -21.50 -19.56 90.64
CA LEU A 96 -20.86 -20.69 89.98
C LEU A 96 -21.64 -21.11 88.73
N LEU A 97 -22.97 -21.19 88.82
CA LEU A 97 -23.83 -21.48 87.67
C LEU A 97 -23.65 -20.45 86.55
N ARG A 98 -23.60 -19.15 86.88
CA ARG A 98 -23.34 -18.08 85.91
C ARG A 98 -21.99 -18.23 85.23
N CYS A 99 -20.94 -18.52 86.00
CA CYS A 99 -19.60 -18.76 85.48
C CYS A 99 -19.57 -19.94 84.50
N THR A 100 -20.28 -21.04 84.81
CA THR A 100 -20.37 -22.19 83.91
C THR A 100 -21.14 -21.87 82.61
N GLU A 101 -22.19 -21.05 82.67
CA GLU A 101 -22.93 -20.64 81.47
C GLU A 101 -22.11 -19.67 80.60
N GLU A 102 -21.37 -18.74 81.22
CA GLU A 102 -20.43 -17.87 80.50
C GLU A 102 -19.33 -18.67 79.79
N ASN A 103 -18.77 -19.70 80.45
CA ASN A 103 -17.81 -20.60 79.81
C ASN A 103 -18.44 -21.34 78.63
N ARG A 104 -19.68 -21.80 78.75
CA ARG A 104 -20.42 -22.43 77.65
C ARG A 104 -20.62 -21.48 76.46
N GLN A 105 -20.90 -20.20 76.72
CA GLN A 105 -20.98 -19.17 75.66
C GLN A 105 -19.64 -18.92 74.99
N ARG A 106 -18.54 -18.88 75.76
CA ARG A 106 -17.17 -18.78 75.22
C ARG A 106 -16.84 -19.98 74.33
N ASP A 107 -17.19 -21.20 74.73
CA ASP A 107 -16.97 -22.41 73.93
C ASP A 107 -17.70 -22.37 72.59
N LEU A 108 -18.95 -21.90 72.58
CA LEU A 108 -19.72 -21.70 71.34
C LEU A 108 -19.07 -20.67 70.41
N LEU A 109 -18.54 -19.58 70.97
CA LEU A 109 -17.82 -18.57 70.20
C LEU A 109 -16.51 -19.13 69.63
N ILE A 110 -15.77 -19.92 70.41
CA ILE A 110 -14.56 -20.61 69.95
C ILE A 110 -14.88 -21.51 68.76
N GLU A 111 -15.94 -22.32 68.82
CA GLU A 111 -16.33 -23.18 67.69
C GLU A 111 -16.75 -22.38 66.45
N LYS A 112 -17.47 -21.27 66.63
CA LYS A 112 -17.79 -20.35 65.53
C LYS A 112 -16.52 -19.79 64.87
N LEU A 113 -15.59 -19.28 65.66
CA LEU A 113 -14.32 -18.73 65.17
C LEU A 113 -13.46 -19.81 64.49
N ARG A 114 -13.44 -21.04 65.00
CA ARG A 114 -12.77 -22.19 64.37
C ARG A 114 -13.36 -22.51 62.99
N LEU A 115 -14.68 -22.47 62.84
CA LEU A 115 -15.37 -22.67 61.56
C LEU A 115 -15.01 -21.56 60.56
N GLU A 116 -15.08 -20.30 60.97
CA GLU A 116 -14.70 -19.15 60.14
C GLU A 116 -13.22 -19.22 59.71
N ASN A 117 -12.32 -19.57 60.63
CA ASN A 117 -10.90 -19.74 60.32
C ASN A 117 -10.66 -20.85 59.28
N ARG A 118 -11.37 -22.00 59.41
CA ARG A 118 -11.33 -23.08 58.41
C ARG A 118 -11.87 -22.63 57.04
N PHE A 119 -12.91 -21.80 57.02
CA PHE A 119 -13.45 -21.22 55.79
C PHE A 119 -12.44 -20.27 55.13
N LEU A 120 -11.90 -19.31 55.89
CA LEU A 120 -10.91 -18.34 55.39
C LEU A 120 -9.63 -19.02 54.91
N LYS A 121 -9.13 -20.04 55.62
CA LYS A 121 -7.98 -20.84 55.16
C LYS A 121 -8.24 -21.51 53.81
N ARG A 122 -9.43 -22.08 53.61
CA ARG A 122 -9.82 -22.65 52.30
C ARG A 122 -9.93 -21.58 51.21
N HIS A 123 -10.55 -20.44 51.53
CA HIS A 123 -10.68 -19.32 50.60
C HIS A 123 -9.31 -18.76 50.17
N LYS A 124 -8.40 -18.57 51.13
CA LYS A 124 -7.00 -18.17 50.88
C LYS A 124 -6.31 -19.14 49.93
N LYS A 125 -6.39 -20.46 50.20
CA LYS A 125 -5.79 -21.48 49.32
C LYS A 125 -6.35 -21.43 47.89
N ARG A 126 -7.67 -21.25 47.74
CA ARG A 126 -8.31 -21.10 46.42
C ARG A 126 -7.77 -19.89 45.67
N LEU A 127 -7.71 -18.72 46.31
CA LEU A 127 -7.17 -17.50 45.70
C LEU A 127 -5.68 -17.65 45.32
N GLN A 128 -4.87 -18.27 46.19
CA GLN A 128 -3.47 -18.54 45.89
C GLN A 128 -3.31 -19.49 44.70
N GLN A 129 -4.17 -20.50 44.56
CA GLN A 129 -4.18 -21.37 43.37
C GLN A 129 -4.58 -20.62 42.10
N GLN A 130 -5.58 -19.76 42.17
CA GLN A 130 -5.98 -18.93 41.03
C GLN A 130 -4.86 -17.98 40.60
N LEU A 131 -4.15 -17.37 41.57
CA LEU A 131 -3.00 -16.52 41.29
C LEU A 131 -1.90 -17.31 40.58
N LYS A 132 -1.50 -18.47 41.11
CA LYS A 132 -0.51 -19.35 40.49
C LYS A 132 -0.92 -19.80 39.09
N GLN A 133 -2.20 -20.12 38.87
CA GLN A 133 -2.71 -20.47 37.55
C GLN A 133 -2.63 -19.29 36.59
N LYS A 134 -2.96 -18.07 37.03
CA LYS A 134 -2.85 -16.86 36.19
C LYS A 134 -1.38 -16.53 35.86
N GLU A 135 -0.47 -16.70 36.82
CA GLU A 135 0.97 -16.56 36.62
C GLU A 135 1.51 -17.61 35.63
N GLN A 136 1.11 -18.88 35.76
CA GLN A 136 1.55 -19.98 34.89
C GLN A 136 0.90 -19.96 33.50
N MET A 137 -0.34 -19.46 33.38
CA MET A 137 -1.06 -19.34 32.11
C MET A 137 -0.53 -18.22 31.21
N GLY A 138 0.45 -17.41 31.68
CA GLY A 138 1.06 -16.37 30.84
C GLY A 138 0.03 -15.39 30.27
N GLU A 139 -1.07 -15.17 30.99
CA GLU A 139 -2.18 -14.31 30.53
C GLU A 139 -1.83 -12.81 30.67
N ILE A 140 -0.71 -12.52 31.34
CA ILE A 140 0.01 -11.26 31.17
C ILE A 140 0.82 -11.44 29.89
N PRO A 141 0.53 -10.71 28.78
CA PRO A 141 1.40 -10.76 27.61
C PRO A 141 2.80 -10.43 28.10
N CYS A 142 3.71 -11.41 27.98
CA CYS A 142 5.09 -11.23 28.36
C CYS A 142 5.57 -9.92 27.72
N GLU A 143 6.19 -9.03 28.49
CA GLU A 143 6.55 -7.68 28.03
C GLU A 143 7.33 -7.73 26.70
N VAL A 144 8.15 -8.77 26.53
CA VAL A 144 8.85 -9.12 25.29
C VAL A 144 7.91 -9.29 24.09
N HIS A 145 6.75 -9.94 24.25
CA HIS A 145 5.78 -10.13 23.17
C HIS A 145 5.07 -8.83 22.78
N LEU A 146 4.75 -7.98 23.76
CA LEU A 146 4.20 -6.65 23.49
C LEU A 146 5.20 -5.78 22.72
N LEU A 147 6.47 -5.77 23.15
CA LEU A 147 7.56 -5.08 22.47
C LEU A 147 7.78 -5.64 21.06
N GLN A 148 7.73 -6.95 20.88
CA GLN A 148 7.85 -7.59 19.57
C GLN A 148 6.73 -7.17 18.61
N LEU A 149 5.48 -7.09 19.10
CA LEU A 149 4.35 -6.58 18.33
C LEU A 149 4.52 -5.11 17.96
N GLN A 150 4.99 -4.28 18.88
CA GLN A 150 5.27 -2.87 18.63
C GLN A 150 6.35 -2.69 17.55
N VAL A 151 7.44 -3.45 17.63
CA VAL A 151 8.51 -3.43 16.62
C VAL A 151 7.98 -3.88 15.26
N ARG A 152 7.21 -4.97 15.21
CA ARG A 152 6.62 -5.47 13.96
C ARG A 152 5.65 -4.47 13.34
N ASN A 153 4.82 -3.82 14.15
CA ASN A 153 3.92 -2.76 13.69
C ASN A 153 4.71 -1.56 13.14
N ALA A 154 5.76 -1.12 13.85
CA ALA A 154 6.60 -0.01 13.38
C ALA A 154 7.32 -0.34 12.06
N GLN A 155 7.81 -1.58 11.90
CA GLN A 155 8.39 -2.05 10.63
C GLN A 155 7.33 -2.09 9.52
N SER A 156 6.14 -2.59 9.81
CA SER A 156 5.05 -2.68 8.83
C SER A 156 4.59 -1.29 8.38
N GLN A 157 4.53 -0.32 9.31
CA GLN A 157 4.19 1.06 9.00
C GLN A 157 5.24 1.70 8.07
N LYS A 158 6.53 1.48 8.32
CA LYS A 158 7.61 1.96 7.44
C LYS A 158 7.51 1.39 6.02
N GLU A 159 7.21 0.10 5.90
CA GLU A 159 7.00 -0.53 4.58
C GLU A 159 5.76 0.02 3.88
N ILE A 160 4.66 0.24 4.60
CA ILE A 160 3.46 0.89 4.06
C ILE A 160 3.80 2.30 3.55
N ASP A 161 4.54 3.09 4.33
CA ASP A 161 4.91 4.46 3.95
C ASP A 161 5.82 4.48 2.71
N LYS A 162 6.78 3.56 2.64
CA LYS A 162 7.63 3.38 1.45
C LYS A 162 6.80 3.01 0.22
N LYS A 163 5.89 2.04 0.34
CA LYS A 163 5.00 1.63 -0.74
C LYS A 163 4.07 2.76 -1.19
N ASN A 164 3.60 3.58 -0.26
CA ASN A 164 2.79 4.76 -0.56
C ASN A 164 3.58 5.81 -1.33
N GLN A 165 4.85 6.04 -0.98
CA GLN A 165 5.73 6.93 -1.74
C GLN A 165 6.01 6.39 -3.16
N GLU A 166 6.31 5.10 -3.30
CA GLU A 166 6.47 4.44 -4.61
C GLU A 166 5.20 4.59 -5.47
N LEU A 167 4.02 4.37 -4.87
CA LEU A 167 2.73 4.54 -5.54
C LEU A 167 2.50 5.99 -6.00
N LEU A 168 2.87 6.97 -5.17
CA LEU A 168 2.75 8.39 -5.52
C LEU A 168 3.62 8.73 -6.74
N GLN A 169 4.88 8.26 -6.75
CA GLN A 169 5.79 8.48 -7.89
C GLN A 169 5.28 7.80 -9.17
N LEU A 170 4.74 6.59 -9.06
CA LEU A 170 4.13 5.89 -10.20
C LEU A 170 2.89 6.62 -10.72
N LYS A 171 2.04 7.16 -9.84
CA LYS A 171 0.88 7.98 -10.25
C LYS A 171 1.30 9.22 -11.02
N LEU A 172 2.26 9.98 -10.50
CA LEU A 172 2.78 11.18 -11.19
C LEU A 172 3.39 10.84 -12.55
N THR A 173 4.13 9.72 -12.63
CA THR A 173 4.73 9.27 -13.89
C THR A 173 3.66 8.83 -14.88
N SER A 174 2.66 8.06 -14.43
CA SER A 174 1.51 7.64 -15.25
C SER A 174 0.73 8.83 -15.78
N GLU A 175 0.50 9.86 -14.95
CA GLU A 175 -0.16 11.09 -15.37
C GLU A 175 0.63 11.81 -16.45
N LYS A 176 1.95 11.99 -16.27
CA LYS A 176 2.84 12.59 -17.29
C LYS A 176 2.81 11.81 -18.60
N VAL A 177 2.90 10.48 -18.54
CA VAL A 177 2.82 9.60 -19.71
C VAL A 177 1.47 9.77 -20.42
N THR A 178 0.37 9.84 -19.66
CA THR A 178 -0.98 10.04 -20.21
C THR A 178 -1.13 11.40 -20.88
N GLN A 179 -0.56 12.46 -20.30
CA GLN A 179 -0.55 13.80 -20.89
C GLN A 179 0.21 13.82 -22.23
N VAL A 180 1.42 13.23 -22.26
CA VAL A 180 2.23 13.11 -23.49
C VAL A 180 1.51 12.28 -24.55
N LEU A 181 0.90 11.15 -24.16
CA LEU A 181 0.13 10.31 -25.08
C LEU A 181 -1.04 11.08 -25.69
N ASN A 182 -1.79 11.83 -24.88
CA ASN A 182 -2.92 12.63 -25.35
C ASN A 182 -2.48 13.78 -26.26
N PHE A 183 -1.30 14.37 -26.00
CA PHE A 183 -0.70 15.34 -26.90
C PHE A 183 -0.38 14.74 -28.28
N HIS A 184 0.27 13.58 -28.32
CA HIS A 184 0.58 12.91 -29.59
C HIS A 184 -0.66 12.41 -30.33
N LYS A 185 -1.68 11.92 -29.61
CA LYS A 185 -2.98 11.56 -30.21
C LYS A 185 -3.65 12.75 -30.90
N ARG A 186 -3.58 13.95 -30.31
CA ARG A 186 -4.11 15.18 -30.93
C ARG A 186 -3.32 15.53 -32.19
N LYS A 187 -1.99 15.61 -32.10
CA LYS A 187 -1.13 15.88 -33.27
C LYS A 187 -1.37 14.90 -34.42
N LEU A 188 -1.55 13.62 -34.13
CA LEU A 188 -1.84 12.60 -35.13
C LEU A 188 -3.19 12.84 -35.80
N ARG A 189 -4.23 13.18 -35.01
CA ARG A 189 -5.56 13.50 -35.52
C ARG A 189 -5.52 14.72 -36.44
N ASP A 190 -4.85 15.79 -36.02
CA ASP A 190 -4.73 17.02 -36.81
C ASP A 190 -3.99 16.75 -38.13
N ALA A 191 -2.92 15.96 -38.09
CA ALA A 191 -2.19 15.56 -39.30
C ALA A 191 -3.02 14.66 -40.23
N MET A 192 -3.83 13.75 -39.67
CA MET A 192 -4.75 12.92 -40.45
C MET A 192 -5.83 13.77 -41.14
N GLU A 193 -6.42 14.73 -40.43
CA GLU A 193 -7.42 15.65 -40.99
C GLU A 193 -6.83 16.54 -42.08
N MET A 194 -5.62 17.06 -41.88
CA MET A 194 -4.90 17.80 -42.91
C MET A 194 -4.62 16.93 -44.14
N SER A 195 -4.21 15.68 -43.93
CA SER A 195 -3.96 14.72 -45.01
C SER A 195 -5.22 14.41 -45.82
N THR A 196 -6.36 14.19 -45.16
CA THR A 196 -7.65 13.97 -45.85
C THR A 196 -8.11 15.20 -46.62
N SER A 197 -7.94 16.40 -46.05
CA SER A 197 -8.21 17.66 -46.77
C SER A 197 -7.32 17.82 -48.00
N LEU A 198 -6.01 17.58 -47.86
CA LEU A 198 -5.07 17.66 -48.98
C LEU A 198 -5.36 16.62 -50.06
N MET A 199 -5.74 15.40 -49.70
CA MET A 199 -6.18 14.39 -50.66
C MET A 199 -7.40 14.84 -51.45
N LYS A 200 -8.40 15.45 -50.78
CA LYS A 200 -9.58 16.01 -51.45
C LYS A 200 -9.19 17.13 -52.42
N ASP A 201 -8.34 18.05 -51.98
CA ASP A 201 -7.81 19.15 -52.81
C ASP A 201 -7.04 18.63 -54.04
N ILE A 202 -6.21 17.60 -53.87
CA ILE A 202 -5.46 16.98 -54.96
C ILE A 202 -6.43 16.36 -55.98
N SER A 203 -7.46 15.64 -55.51
CA SER A 203 -8.48 15.07 -56.39
C SER A 203 -9.22 16.16 -57.19
N GLN A 204 -9.65 17.23 -56.53
CA GLN A 204 -10.30 18.36 -57.18
C GLN A 204 -9.40 19.05 -58.22
N ARG A 205 -8.11 19.26 -57.90
CA ARG A 205 -7.14 19.83 -58.84
C ARG A 205 -6.90 18.92 -60.06
N LYS A 206 -6.84 17.60 -59.85
CA LYS A 206 -6.71 16.63 -60.96
C LYS A 206 -7.93 16.68 -61.90
N GLU A 207 -9.14 16.72 -61.35
CA GLU A 207 -10.36 16.85 -62.16
C GLU A 207 -10.40 18.16 -62.96
N LEU A 208 -9.97 19.27 -62.36
CA LEU A 208 -9.89 20.55 -63.06
C LEU A 208 -8.84 20.53 -64.17
N LEU A 209 -7.68 19.95 -63.91
CA LEU A 209 -6.60 19.79 -64.88
C LEU A 209 -7.07 18.99 -66.09
N GLU A 210 -7.78 17.88 -65.87
CA GLU A 210 -8.36 17.07 -66.96
C GLU A 210 -9.38 17.86 -67.80
N LYS A 211 -10.19 18.72 -67.18
CA LYS A 211 -11.11 19.62 -67.91
C LYS A 211 -10.35 20.62 -68.78
N ILE A 212 -9.31 21.24 -68.25
CA ILE A 212 -8.47 22.21 -68.97
C ILE A 212 -7.76 21.52 -70.14
N GLU A 213 -7.21 20.33 -69.95
CA GLU A 213 -6.57 19.56 -71.04
C GLU A 213 -7.56 19.26 -72.17
N ARG A 214 -8.80 18.88 -71.83
CA ARG A 214 -9.88 18.69 -72.82
C ARG A 214 -10.23 19.98 -73.56
N GLU A 215 -10.29 21.12 -72.86
CA GLU A 215 -10.54 22.43 -73.46
C GLU A 215 -9.40 22.87 -74.38
N ILE A 216 -8.14 22.66 -73.97
CA ILE A 216 -6.96 22.97 -74.79
C ILE A 216 -7.01 22.17 -76.10
N ALA A 217 -7.25 20.86 -76.03
CA ALA A 217 -7.36 20.02 -77.23
C ALA A 217 -8.47 20.51 -78.19
N LEU A 218 -9.63 20.90 -77.64
CA LEU A 218 -10.72 21.45 -78.43
C LEU A 218 -10.34 22.78 -79.09
N VAL A 219 -9.72 23.70 -78.34
CA VAL A 219 -9.28 25.01 -78.83
C VAL A 219 -8.21 24.85 -79.91
N GLU A 220 -7.28 23.92 -79.75
CA GLU A 220 -6.27 23.61 -80.76
C GLU A 220 -6.89 23.09 -82.05
N GLU A 221 -7.89 22.21 -81.96
CA GLU A 221 -8.63 21.73 -83.14
C GLU A 221 -9.36 22.89 -83.85
N GLN A 222 -10.03 23.75 -83.08
CA GLN A 222 -10.72 24.93 -83.62
C GLN A 222 -9.74 25.91 -84.27
N ARG A 223 -8.59 26.17 -83.63
CA ARG A 223 -7.50 26.99 -84.17
C ARG A 223 -7.00 26.42 -85.48
N ALA A 224 -6.71 25.12 -85.56
CA ALA A 224 -6.25 24.47 -86.79
C ALA A 224 -7.29 24.59 -87.92
N LYS A 225 -8.59 24.45 -87.62
CA LYS A 225 -9.67 24.68 -88.61
C LYS A 225 -9.70 26.13 -89.08
N ALA A 226 -9.56 27.10 -88.18
CA ALA A 226 -9.54 28.52 -88.50
C ALA A 226 -8.31 28.91 -89.34
N GLU A 227 -7.12 28.41 -89.00
CA GLU A 227 -5.88 28.62 -89.75
C GLU A 227 -5.98 28.06 -91.17
N ARG A 228 -6.53 26.85 -91.35
CA ARG A 228 -6.79 26.27 -92.68
C ARG A 228 -7.71 27.16 -93.51
N LYS A 229 -8.77 27.72 -92.91
CA LYS A 229 -9.68 28.66 -93.61
C LYS A 229 -8.98 29.96 -93.97
N ASN A 230 -8.25 30.56 -93.04
CA ASN A 230 -7.49 31.80 -93.25
C ASN A 230 -6.45 31.63 -94.37
N TRP A 231 -5.71 30.51 -94.37
CA TRP A 231 -4.77 30.17 -95.43
C TRP A 231 -5.45 30.09 -96.81
N LYS A 232 -6.61 29.43 -96.91
CA LYS A 232 -7.38 29.37 -98.17
C LYS A 232 -7.80 30.76 -98.65
N LEU A 233 -8.30 31.61 -97.75
CA LEU A 233 -8.70 32.98 -98.08
C LEU A 233 -7.50 33.83 -98.54
N ARG A 234 -6.36 33.74 -97.85
CA ARG A 234 -5.13 34.43 -98.26
C ARG A 234 -4.65 33.97 -99.63
N LYS A 235 -4.70 32.67 -99.91
CA LYS A 235 -4.37 32.12 -101.22
C LYS A 235 -5.34 32.63 -102.30
N GLN A 236 -6.65 32.65 -102.02
CA GLN A 236 -7.62 33.24 -102.95
C GLN A 236 -7.35 34.73 -103.19
N LEU A 237 -6.96 35.48 -102.16
CA LEU A 237 -6.60 36.90 -102.28
C LEU A 237 -5.33 37.09 -103.13
N SER A 238 -4.32 36.23 -102.98
CA SER A 238 -3.09 36.30 -103.78
C SER A 238 -3.30 35.87 -105.23
N ASP A 239 -4.17 34.86 -105.45
CA ASP A 239 -4.51 34.36 -106.78
C ASP A 239 -5.46 35.33 -107.53
N TYR A 240 -6.21 36.16 -106.79
CA TYR A 240 -7.09 37.17 -107.35
C TYR A 240 -6.31 38.32 -107.98
N LYS A 241 -6.29 38.35 -109.31
CA LYS A 241 -5.75 39.47 -110.09
C LYS A 241 -6.88 40.23 -110.75
N VAL A 242 -6.99 41.53 -110.45
CA VAL A 242 -7.90 42.44 -111.14
C VAL A 242 -7.32 42.73 -112.52
N PRO A 243 -8.02 42.39 -113.62
CA PRO A 243 -7.55 42.73 -114.96
C PRO A 243 -7.41 44.25 -115.09
N PRO A 244 -6.34 44.76 -115.73
CA PRO A 244 -6.20 46.19 -115.97
C PRO A 244 -7.46 46.75 -116.64
N VAL A 245 -7.94 47.91 -116.19
CA VAL A 245 -9.21 48.51 -116.67
C VAL A 245 -9.25 48.62 -118.20
N LEU A 246 -8.11 48.92 -118.83
CA LEU A 246 -7.98 48.96 -120.29
C LEU A 246 -8.25 47.60 -120.96
N SER A 247 -7.80 46.49 -120.38
CA SER A 247 -8.10 45.13 -120.87
C SER A 247 -9.60 44.81 -120.80
N TYR A 248 -10.26 45.24 -119.71
CA TYR A 248 -11.71 45.10 -119.58
C TYR A 248 -12.46 45.96 -120.60
N VAL A 249 -12.04 47.20 -120.81
CA VAL A 249 -12.62 48.12 -121.80
C VAL A 249 -12.44 47.57 -123.22
N GLN A 250 -11.24 47.07 -123.56
CA GLN A 250 -10.96 46.46 -124.85
C GLN A 250 -11.85 45.25 -125.11
N LYS A 251 -11.95 44.31 -124.16
CA LYS A 251 -12.87 43.17 -124.28
C LYS A 251 -14.33 43.60 -124.37
N LYS A 252 -14.74 44.69 -123.69
CA LYS A 252 -16.10 45.21 -123.80
C LYS A 252 -16.36 45.81 -125.18
N MET A 253 -15.39 46.50 -125.76
CA MET A 253 -15.44 46.98 -127.14
C MET A 253 -15.54 45.82 -128.13
N ASP A 254 -14.71 44.79 -127.99
CA ASP A 254 -14.76 43.58 -128.82
C ASP A 254 -16.14 42.92 -128.74
N VAL A 255 -16.74 42.84 -127.54
CA VAL A 255 -18.11 42.34 -127.35
C VAL A 255 -19.13 43.22 -128.04
N THR A 256 -18.99 44.55 -128.00
CA THR A 256 -19.92 45.44 -128.71
C THR A 256 -19.79 45.32 -130.23
N ASP A 257 -18.58 45.13 -130.74
CA ASP A 257 -18.35 44.97 -132.17
C ASP A 257 -18.79 43.59 -132.68
N LEU A 258 -18.58 42.54 -131.88
CA LEU A 258 -19.21 41.23 -132.10
C LEU A 258 -20.74 41.30 -132.07
N LYS A 259 -21.34 42.07 -131.15
CA LYS A 259 -22.79 42.27 -131.15
C LYS A 259 -23.28 43.00 -132.40
N LYS A 260 -22.51 43.99 -132.90
CA LYS A 260 -22.82 44.67 -134.16
C LYS A 260 -22.67 43.74 -135.36
N SER A 261 -21.64 42.89 -135.38
CA SER A 261 -21.41 41.93 -136.46
C SER A 261 -22.49 40.83 -136.45
N VAL A 262 -22.90 40.33 -135.28
CA VAL A 262 -24.06 39.45 -135.13
C VAL A 262 -25.31 40.12 -135.67
N LYS A 263 -25.62 41.36 -135.27
CA LYS A 263 -26.77 42.11 -135.83
C LYS A 263 -26.68 42.33 -137.34
N ALA A 264 -25.47 42.48 -137.89
CA ALA A 264 -25.25 42.60 -139.32
C ALA A 264 -25.44 41.26 -140.05
N TRP A 265 -25.02 40.14 -139.44
CA TRP A 265 -25.28 38.79 -139.92
C TRP A 265 -26.77 38.43 -139.82
N GLU A 266 -27.44 38.75 -138.71
CA GLU A 266 -28.89 38.64 -138.56
C GLU A 266 -29.63 39.43 -139.65
N ARG A 267 -29.18 40.65 -139.97
CA ARG A 267 -29.72 41.42 -141.11
C ARG A 267 -29.45 40.77 -142.46
N LYS A 268 -28.26 40.18 -142.68
CA LYS A 268 -27.94 39.44 -143.91
C LYS A 268 -28.77 38.17 -144.05
N VAL A 269 -29.02 37.46 -142.94
CA VAL A 269 -29.92 36.30 -142.89
C VAL A 269 -31.35 36.73 -143.18
N ALA A 270 -31.84 37.79 -142.56
CA ALA A 270 -33.18 38.34 -142.85
C ALA A 270 -33.34 38.77 -144.32
N VAL A 271 -32.30 39.36 -144.94
CA VAL A 271 -32.31 39.70 -146.38
C VAL A 271 -32.24 38.45 -147.28
N ALA A 272 -31.61 37.37 -146.81
CA ALA A 272 -31.63 36.08 -147.50
C ALA A 272 -32.98 35.35 -147.34
N GLU A 273 -33.67 35.53 -146.21
CA GLU A 273 -35.00 34.96 -145.93
C GLU A 273 -36.15 35.69 -146.64
N VAL A 274 -36.01 36.99 -146.94
CA VAL A 274 -37.02 37.80 -147.71
C VAL A 274 -36.86 37.65 -149.24
N ARG A 275 -35.85 36.90 -149.71
CA ARG A 275 -35.67 36.52 -151.14
C ARG A 275 -36.15 35.10 -151.47
N LEU A 276 -36.88 34.47 -150.54
CA LEU A 276 -37.78 33.32 -150.76
C LEU A 276 -39.23 33.82 -150.75
#